data_AF-A0A4R5A2A2-F1
#
_entry.id   AF-A0A4R5A2A2-F1
#
_cell.length_a   1.000
_cell.length_b   1.000
_cell.length_c   1.000
_cell.angle_alpha   90.00
_cell.angle_beta   90.00
_cell.angle_gamma   90.00
#
_symmetry.space_group_name_H-M   'P 1'
#
loop_
_entity.id
_entity.type
_entity.pdbx_description
1 polymer ?
#
loop_
_entity_poly.entity_id
_entity_poly.type
_entity_poly.pdbx_seq_one_letter_code
_entity_poly.pdbx_strand_id
1 'polypeptide(L)'
;MTAAEWAEALIAQGAAAGEIPLYGSDEWEALPDLDPRRVASVVRAAEVWRRDGEAEHLAAQLRMELAESDLLVRMRMELAELDARSGFVAPTGPSWAELQRRRAELLQVPVDEYGARGWER
;
A
#
# COMPACT_ATOMS: atom_id res chain seq x y z
N MET A 1 5.64 29.22 -16.60
CA MET A 1 5.30 28.66 -15.29
C MET A 1 3.88 28.14 -15.34
N THR A 2 3.72 26.83 -15.41
CA THR A 2 2.44 26.12 -15.32
C THR A 2 2.01 25.98 -13.86
N ALA A 3 0.78 25.54 -13.61
CA ALA A 3 0.30 25.23 -12.26
C ALA A 3 1.14 24.11 -11.61
N ALA A 4 1.55 23.11 -12.39
CA ALA A 4 2.41 22.02 -11.92
C ALA A 4 3.82 22.51 -11.54
N GLU A 5 4.45 23.32 -12.39
CA GLU A 5 5.77 23.91 -12.11
C GLU A 5 5.74 24.81 -10.86
N TRP A 6 4.65 25.56 -10.66
CA TRP A 6 4.45 26.37 -9.47
C TRP A 6 4.26 25.52 -8.20
N ALA A 7 3.45 24.46 -8.29
CA ALA A 7 3.21 23.56 -7.17
C ALA A 7 4.48 22.82 -6.74
N GLU A 8 5.26 22.32 -7.71
CA GLU A 8 6.56 21.69 -7.47
C GLU A 8 7.54 22.63 -6.77
N ALA A 9 7.60 23.90 -7.18
CA ALA A 9 8.45 24.89 -6.54
C ALA A 9 8.08 25.11 -5.06
N LEU A 10 6.78 25.18 -4.73
CA LEU A 10 6.32 25.33 -3.34
C LEU A 10 6.58 24.09 -2.50
N ILE A 11 6.37 22.89 -3.07
CA ILE A 11 6.67 21.64 -2.38
C ILE A 11 8.18 21.54 -2.11
N ALA A 12 9.02 21.87 -3.09
CA ALA A 12 10.48 21.87 -2.94
C ALA A 12 10.93 22.87 -1.86
N GLN A 13 10.32 24.05 -1.78
CA GLN A 13 10.62 25.03 -0.72
C GLN A 13 10.28 24.48 0.68
N GLY A 14 9.13 23.82 0.84
CA GLY A 14 8.79 23.17 2.11
C GLY A 14 9.75 22.04 2.46
N ALA A 15 10.10 21.19 1.49
CA ALA A 15 11.03 20.07 1.69
C ALA A 15 12.43 20.53 2.11
N ALA A 16 12.88 21.70 1.62
CA ALA A 16 14.14 22.30 2.04
C ALA A 16 14.14 22.76 3.51
N ALA A 17 12.96 23.01 4.10
CA ALA A 17 12.81 23.36 5.51
C ALA A 17 12.63 22.14 6.43
N GLY A 18 12.43 20.94 5.87
CA GLY A 18 12.30 19.69 6.60
C GLY A 18 11.24 18.77 6.03
N GLU A 19 10.95 17.68 6.74
CA GLU A 19 9.87 16.77 6.37
C GLU A 19 8.52 17.50 6.35
N ILE A 20 7.78 17.35 5.25
CA ILE A 20 6.48 17.99 5.07
C ILE A 20 5.42 17.08 5.70
N PRO A 21 4.72 17.52 6.77
CA PRO A 21 3.69 16.72 7.43
C PRO A 21 2.44 16.56 6.55
N LEU A 22 1.57 15.60 6.87
CA LEU A 22 0.29 15.42 6.21
C LEU A 22 -0.63 16.63 6.48
N TYR A 23 -1.35 17.10 5.47
CA TYR A 23 -2.24 18.25 5.64
C TYR A 23 -3.36 17.89 6.62
N GLY A 24 -3.52 18.70 7.68
CA GLY A 24 -4.50 18.49 8.74
C GLY A 24 -4.12 17.47 9.81
N SER A 25 -2.87 16.96 9.81
CA SER A 25 -2.38 16.14 10.94
C SER A 25 -1.99 17.01 12.13
N ASP A 26 -1.87 16.40 13.32
CA ASP A 26 -1.40 17.08 14.53
C ASP A 26 -0.03 17.74 14.33
N GLU A 27 0.88 17.10 13.59
CA GLU A 27 2.19 17.69 13.26
C GLU A 27 2.06 18.92 12.36
N TRP A 28 1.09 18.95 11.46
CA TRP A 28 0.81 20.13 10.62
C TRP A 28 0.16 21.26 11.42
N GLU A 29 -0.77 20.94 12.33
CA GLU A 29 -1.39 21.94 13.22
C GLU A 29 -0.38 22.56 14.17
N ALA A 30 0.60 21.79 14.63
CA ALA A 30 1.70 22.25 15.48
C ALA A 30 2.70 23.16 14.76
N LEU A 31 2.66 23.26 13.41
CA LEU A 31 3.55 24.15 12.68
C LEU A 31 3.17 25.63 12.87
N PRO A 32 4.18 26.52 13.01
CA PRO A 32 3.95 27.96 12.97
C PRO A 32 3.26 28.39 11.66
N ASP A 33 2.43 29.42 11.73
CA ASP A 33 1.64 29.90 10.57
C ASP A 33 2.48 30.26 9.35
N LEU A 34 3.70 30.75 9.56
CA LEU A 34 4.63 31.15 8.51
C LEU A 34 5.65 30.07 8.13
N ASP A 35 5.52 28.85 8.68
CA ASP A 35 6.39 27.74 8.31
C ASP A 35 6.09 27.32 6.85
N PRO A 36 7.08 27.33 5.94
CA PRO A 36 6.88 26.97 4.54
C PRO A 36 6.34 25.54 4.36
N ARG A 37 6.56 24.65 5.33
CA ARG A 37 6.02 23.28 5.32
C ARG A 37 4.49 23.26 5.42
N ARG A 38 3.85 24.27 6.04
CA ARG A 38 2.37 24.35 6.07
C ARG A 38 1.81 24.50 4.67
N VAL A 39 2.31 25.48 3.91
CA VAL A 39 1.86 25.75 2.54
C VAL A 39 2.20 24.58 1.63
N ALA A 40 3.42 24.04 1.73
CA ALA A 40 3.84 22.88 0.95
C ALA A 40 2.93 21.66 1.18
N SER A 41 2.49 21.42 2.42
CA SER A 41 1.56 20.34 2.75
C SER A 41 0.19 20.52 2.10
N VAL A 42 -0.35 21.75 2.15
CA VAL A 42 -1.63 22.10 1.49
C VAL A 42 -1.53 21.92 -0.03
N VAL A 43 -0.47 22.43 -0.64
CA VAL A 43 -0.25 22.30 -2.10
C VAL A 43 -0.07 20.84 -2.50
N ARG A 44 0.67 20.05 -1.71
CA ARG A 44 0.79 18.61 -1.94
C ARG A 44 -0.57 17.91 -1.90
N ALA A 45 -1.41 18.22 -0.92
CA ALA A 45 -2.76 17.67 -0.85
C ALA A 45 -3.65 18.08 -2.04
N ALA A 46 -3.58 19.35 -2.45
CA ALA A 46 -4.32 19.84 -3.61
C ALA A 46 -3.84 19.20 -4.93
N GLU A 47 -2.54 18.96 -5.10
CA GLU A 47 -1.99 18.27 -6.27
C GLU A 47 -2.46 16.82 -6.38
N VAL A 48 -2.66 16.13 -5.25
CA VAL A 48 -3.28 14.80 -5.25
C VAL A 48 -4.68 14.88 -5.84
N TRP A 49 -5.51 15.80 -5.36
CA TRP A 49 -6.86 16.02 -5.92
C TRP A 49 -6.84 16.45 -7.39
N ARG A 50 -5.88 17.28 -7.82
CA ARG A 50 -5.77 17.70 -9.21
C ARG A 50 -5.46 16.53 -10.14
N ARG A 51 -4.67 15.57 -9.66
CA ARG A 51 -4.27 14.37 -10.40
C ARG A 51 -5.27 13.23 -10.24
N ASP A 52 -6.23 13.37 -9.34
CA ASP A 52 -7.30 12.41 -9.13
C ASP A 52 -8.18 12.35 -10.39
N GLY A 53 -8.05 11.26 -11.15
CA GLY A 53 -8.65 11.08 -12.47
C GLY A 53 -7.67 11.13 -13.65
N GLU A 54 -6.41 11.52 -13.45
CA GLU A 54 -5.38 11.35 -14.47
C GLU A 54 -5.05 9.85 -14.62
N ALA A 55 -5.27 9.30 -15.83
CA ALA A 55 -5.15 7.86 -16.08
C ALA A 55 -3.77 7.30 -15.67
N GLU A 56 -2.70 8.05 -15.91
CA GLU A 56 -1.34 7.65 -15.53
C GLU A 56 -1.13 7.63 -14.01
N HIS A 57 -1.73 8.57 -13.29
CA HIS A 57 -1.66 8.62 -11.83
C HIS A 57 -2.40 7.43 -11.22
N LEU A 58 -3.62 7.17 -11.69
CA LEU A 58 -4.42 6.00 -11.28
C LEU A 58 -3.69 4.69 -11.62
N ALA A 59 -3.11 4.57 -12.81
CA ALA A 59 -2.36 3.39 -13.20
C ALA A 59 -1.11 3.18 -12.34
N ALA A 60 -0.44 4.25 -11.90
CA ALA A 60 0.68 4.15 -10.98
C ALA A 60 0.25 3.69 -9.58
N GLN A 61 -0.84 4.26 -9.06
CA GLN A 61 -1.41 3.88 -7.76
C GLN A 61 -1.86 2.42 -7.76
N LEU A 62 -2.63 2.00 -8.76
CA LEU A 62 -3.09 0.60 -8.89
C LEU A 62 -1.91 -0.39 -8.97
N ARG A 63 -0.82 -0.03 -9.67
CA ARG A 63 0.38 -0.87 -9.72
C ARG A 63 1.02 -1.06 -8.33
N MET A 64 1.06 -0.02 -7.51
CA MET A 64 1.58 -0.11 -6.15
C MET A 64 0.67 -0.99 -5.27
N GLU A 65 -0.64 -0.76 -5.32
CA GLU A 65 -1.62 -1.54 -4.56
C GLU A 65 -1.61 -3.02 -4.94
N LEU A 66 -1.50 -3.34 -6.23
CA LEU A 66 -1.38 -4.72 -6.70
C LEU A 66 -0.07 -5.36 -6.24
N ALA A 67 1.05 -4.63 -6.28
CA ALA A 67 2.34 -5.14 -5.80
C ALA A 67 2.33 -5.44 -4.29
N GLU A 68 1.67 -4.59 -3.49
CA GLU A 68 1.48 -4.84 -2.06
C GLU A 68 0.57 -6.05 -1.81
N SER A 69 -0.55 -6.13 -2.53
CA SER A 69 -1.46 -7.28 -2.48
C SER A 69 -0.74 -8.59 -2.81
N ASP A 70 0.07 -8.60 -3.87
CA ASP A 70 0.88 -9.74 -4.28
C ASP A 70 1.86 -10.18 -3.18
N LEU A 71 2.51 -9.22 -2.51
CA LEU A 71 3.41 -9.51 -1.39
C LEU A 71 2.65 -10.18 -0.23
N LEU A 72 1.48 -9.64 0.13
CA LEU A 72 0.65 -10.20 1.20
C LEU A 72 0.11 -11.59 0.85
N VAL A 73 -0.23 -11.83 -0.41
CA VAL A 73 -0.65 -13.14 -0.91
C VAL A 73 0.49 -14.14 -0.76
N ARG A 74 1.71 -13.79 -1.21
CA ARG A 74 2.89 -14.67 -1.06
C ARG A 74 3.16 -15.01 0.40
N MET A 75 3.19 -14.02 1.28
CA MET A 75 3.40 -14.24 2.73
C MET A 75 2.33 -15.18 3.32
N ARG A 76 1.06 -15.02 2.94
CA ARG A 76 -0.02 -15.91 3.40
C ARG A 76 0.11 -17.33 2.86
N MET A 77 0.60 -17.50 1.64
CA MET A 77 0.88 -18.82 1.07
C MET A 77 2.03 -19.51 1.82
N GLU A 78 3.12 -18.79 2.10
CA GLU A 78 4.25 -19.31 2.87
C GLU A 78 3.84 -19.76 4.29
N LEU A 79 3.00 -18.97 4.97
CA LEU A 79 2.45 -19.35 6.27
C LEU A 79 1.53 -20.57 6.18
N ALA A 80 0.70 -20.67 5.15
CA ALA A 80 -0.14 -21.85 4.93
C ALA A 80 0.70 -23.11 4.67
N GLU A 81 1.80 -22.99 3.93
CA GLU A 81 2.74 -24.09 3.71
C GLU A 81 3.42 -24.50 5.01
N LEU A 82 3.85 -23.55 5.83
CA LEU A 82 4.43 -23.82 7.15
C LEU A 82 3.43 -24.54 8.07
N ASP A 83 2.19 -24.06 8.14
CA ASP A 83 1.12 -24.70 8.90
C ASP A 83 0.90 -26.14 8.45
N ALA A 84 0.84 -26.38 7.14
CA ALA A 84 0.64 -27.71 6.59
C ALA A 84 1.81 -28.65 6.90
N ARG A 85 3.06 -28.19 6.74
CA ARG A 85 4.27 -28.99 7.02
C ARG A 85 4.44 -29.31 8.50
N SER A 86 4.10 -28.37 9.36
CA SER A 86 4.21 -28.55 10.82
C SER A 86 3.02 -29.31 11.43
N GLY A 87 1.95 -29.54 10.65
CA GLY A 87 0.70 -30.06 11.19
C GLY A 87 0.05 -29.10 12.19
N PHE A 88 0.30 -27.79 12.05
CA PHE A 88 -0.18 -26.79 12.98
C PHE A 88 -1.71 -26.76 13.04
N VAL A 89 -2.22 -26.81 14.27
CA VAL A 89 -3.63 -26.64 14.58
C VAL A 89 -3.76 -25.35 15.37
N ALA A 90 -4.46 -24.37 14.79
CA ALA A 90 -4.67 -23.10 15.45
C ALA A 90 -5.49 -23.31 16.75
N PRO A 91 -5.09 -22.67 17.87
CA PRO A 91 -5.78 -22.83 19.16
C PRO A 91 -7.18 -22.19 19.13
N THR A 92 -7.39 -21.21 18.26
CA THR A 92 -8.70 -20.61 17.98
C THR A 92 -8.88 -20.41 16.48
N GLY A 93 -9.98 -20.94 15.94
CA GLY A 93 -10.33 -20.79 14.52
C GLY A 93 -9.53 -21.69 13.55
N PRO A 94 -9.66 -21.46 12.24
CA PRO A 94 -8.95 -22.21 11.21
C PRO A 94 -7.50 -21.73 11.05
N SER A 95 -6.57 -22.65 10.79
CA SER A 95 -5.19 -22.33 10.38
C SER A 95 -5.14 -21.76 8.95
N TRP A 96 -4.01 -21.21 8.54
CA TRP A 96 -3.87 -20.72 7.16
C TRP A 96 -3.94 -21.84 6.14
N ALA A 97 -3.39 -23.02 6.46
CA ALA A 97 -3.55 -24.22 5.63
C ALA A 97 -5.03 -24.61 5.45
N GLU A 98 -5.83 -24.56 6.52
CA GLU A 98 -7.27 -24.83 6.46
C GLU A 98 -8.01 -23.78 5.63
N LEU A 99 -7.69 -22.49 5.82
CA LEU A 99 -8.29 -21.41 5.04
C LEU A 99 -7.99 -21.53 3.54
N GLN A 100 -6.77 -21.93 3.17
CA GLN A 100 -6.42 -22.16 1.76
C GLN A 100 -7.15 -23.35 1.16
N ARG A 101 -7.30 -24.46 1.92
CA ARG A 101 -8.11 -25.61 1.48
C ARG A 101 -9.56 -25.20 1.18
N ARG A 102 -10.21 -24.52 2.14
CA ARG A 102 -11.60 -24.05 1.98
C ARG A 102 -11.77 -23.10 0.79
N ARG A 103 -10.77 -22.25 0.53
CA ARG A 103 -10.78 -21.34 -0.62
C ARG A 103 -10.67 -22.11 -1.94
N ALA A 104 -9.79 -23.09 -2.03
CA ALA A 104 -9.64 -23.93 -3.22
C ALA A 104 -10.93 -24.73 -3.50
N GLU A 105 -11.55 -25.29 -2.47
CA GLU A 105 -12.85 -25.98 -2.57
C GLU A 105 -13.95 -25.04 -3.09
N LEU A 106 -14.05 -23.82 -2.55
CA LEU A 106 -15.03 -22.82 -2.98
C LEU A 106 -14.84 -22.42 -4.45
N LEU A 107 -13.58 -22.24 -4.86
CA LEU A 107 -13.22 -21.84 -6.22
C LEU A 107 -13.17 -23.02 -7.20
N GLN A 108 -13.37 -24.25 -6.72
CA GLN A 108 -13.28 -25.49 -7.51
C GLN A 108 -11.94 -25.65 -8.23
N VAL A 109 -10.86 -25.18 -7.59
CA VAL A 109 -9.49 -25.31 -8.08
C VAL A 109 -8.71 -26.29 -7.19
N PRO A 110 -7.71 -26.99 -7.73
CA PRO A 110 -6.80 -27.79 -6.92
C PRO A 110 -6.09 -26.93 -5.85
N VAL A 111 -5.94 -27.47 -4.64
CA VAL A 111 -5.27 -26.78 -3.51
C VAL A 111 -3.80 -26.47 -3.85
N ASP A 112 -3.15 -27.32 -4.64
CA ASP A 112 -1.78 -27.17 -5.10
C ASP A 112 -1.61 -26.08 -6.16
N GLU A 113 -2.64 -25.78 -6.98
CA GLU A 113 -2.69 -24.62 -7.88
C GLU A 113 -2.87 -23.29 -7.14
N TYR A 114 -3.29 -23.34 -5.87
CA TYR A 114 -3.52 -22.16 -5.03
C TYR A 114 -2.53 -22.02 -3.85
N GLY A 115 -1.47 -22.85 -3.80
CA GLY A 115 -0.65 -22.88 -2.57
C GLY A 115 0.62 -23.72 -2.48
N ALA A 116 0.98 -24.63 -3.40
CA ALA A 116 2.06 -25.57 -3.07
C ALA A 116 2.93 -26.16 -4.21
N ARG A 117 2.88 -25.66 -5.45
CA ARG A 117 3.90 -26.02 -6.45
C ARG A 117 4.47 -24.81 -7.18
N GLY A 118 5.77 -24.59 -6.99
CA GLY A 118 6.63 -24.09 -8.06
C GLY A 118 7.04 -22.61 -7.99
N TRP A 119 7.87 -22.24 -7.03
CA TRP A 119 8.81 -21.12 -7.17
C TRP A 119 10.26 -21.61 -7.30
N GLU A 120 10.46 -22.79 -7.89
CA GLU A 120 11.78 -23.20 -8.39
C GLU A 120 11.88 -22.78 -9.86
N ARG A 121 12.51 -21.62 -10.10
CA ARG A 121 13.46 -21.41 -11.20
C ARG A 121 14.30 -20.16 -10.95
#